data_AF-R6V3M5-F1
#
_entry.id   AF-R6V3M5-F1
#
_cell.length_a   1.000
_cell.length_b   1.000
_cell.length_c   1.000
_cell.angle_alpha   90.00
_cell.angle_beta   90.00
_cell.angle_gamma   90.00
#
_symmetry.space_group_name_H-M   'P 1'
#
loop_
_entity.id
_entity.type
_entity.pdbx_description
1 polymer ?
#
loop_
_entity_poly.entity_id
_entity_poly.type
_entity_poly.pdbx_seq_one_letter_code
_entity_poly.pdbx_strand_id
1 'polypeptide(L)'
;MTNEELNTKLYQQMSEELDEYKDELLSMPSAEALEHAYAYTVKQDIVLAMEELNLSDKQCKALLRESNPLEKVFERWENHESHYMDDIRDMIECTANEKCRDDFLKSERDSR
;
A
#
# COMPACT_ATOMS: atom_id res chain seq x y z
N MET A 1 -1.68 16.99 26.86
CA MET A 1 -2.36 16.48 25.67
C MET A 1 -3.31 15.38 26.08
N THR A 2 -4.55 15.44 25.61
CA THR A 2 -5.53 14.35 25.68
C THR A 2 -5.17 13.23 24.68
N ASN A 3 -5.85 12.09 24.78
CA ASN A 3 -5.69 10.99 23.81
C ASN A 3 -6.08 11.41 22.39
N GLU A 4 -7.17 12.16 22.27
CA GLU A 4 -7.66 12.71 21.00
C GLU A 4 -6.61 13.66 20.40
N GLU A 5 -6.08 14.59 21.18
CA GLU A 5 -5.01 15.50 20.73
C GLU A 5 -3.73 14.74 20.29
N LEU A 6 -3.42 13.60 20.91
CA LEU A 6 -2.29 12.75 20.51
C LEU A 6 -2.53 12.05 19.17
N ASN A 7 -3.75 11.56 18.93
CA ASN A 7 -4.11 10.97 17.64
C ASN A 7 -4.14 12.03 16.53
N THR A 8 -4.77 13.18 16.78
CA THR A 8 -4.78 14.31 15.84
C THR A 8 -3.36 14.76 15.50
N LYS A 9 -2.47 14.87 16.49
CA LYS A 9 -1.08 15.25 16.25
C LYS A 9 -0.34 14.22 15.38
N LEU A 10 -0.53 12.93 15.66
CA LEU A 10 0.11 11.87 14.88
C LEU A 10 -0.41 11.84 13.44
N TYR A 11 -1.72 11.97 13.24
CA TYR A 11 -2.33 12.09 11.92
C TYR A 11 -1.76 13.28 11.13
N GLN A 12 -1.68 14.46 11.75
CA GLN A 12 -1.12 15.65 11.13
C GLN A 12 0.33 15.44 10.71
N GLN A 13 1.16 14.88 11.60
CA GLN A 13 2.56 14.60 11.29
C GLN A 13 2.71 13.62 10.11
N MET A 14 1.96 12.51 10.11
CA MET A 14 2.02 11.55 9.00
C MET A 14 1.46 12.13 7.69
N SER A 15 0.49 13.05 7.77
CA SER A 15 -0.04 13.76 6.60
C SER A 15 1.00 14.72 6.01
N GLU A 16 1.71 15.47 6.86
CA GLU A 16 2.81 16.35 6.45
C GLU A 16 3.94 15.53 5.78
N GLU A 17 4.32 14.39 6.36
CA GLU A 17 5.30 13.46 5.78
C GLU A 17 4.87 12.92 4.40
N LEU A 18 3.57 12.67 4.20
CA LEU A 18 3.03 12.23 2.92
C LEU A 18 3.05 13.36 1.87
N ASP A 19 2.75 14.59 2.27
CA ASP A 19 2.81 15.76 1.39
C ASP A 19 4.25 16.07 0.97
N GLU A 20 5.21 16.00 1.88
CA GLU A 20 6.64 16.12 1.57
C GLU A 20 7.07 15.04 0.56
N TYR A 21 6.70 13.78 0.80
CA TYR A 21 7.02 12.68 -0.11
C TYR A 21 6.37 12.87 -1.49
N LYS A 22 5.14 13.38 -1.54
CA LYS A 22 4.47 13.71 -2.81
C LYS A 22 5.21 14.78 -3.59
N ASP A 23 5.66 15.85 -2.92
CA ASP A 23 6.39 16.94 -3.56
C ASP A 23 7.74 16.45 -4.11
N GLU A 24 8.42 15.55 -3.40
CA GLU A 24 9.61 14.85 -3.89
C GLU A 24 9.30 14.06 -5.17
N LEU A 25 8.25 13.24 -5.19
CA LEU A 25 7.85 12.47 -6.37
C LEU A 25 7.49 13.35 -7.57
N LEU A 26 6.82 14.48 -7.34
CA LEU A 26 6.46 15.43 -8.38
C LEU A 26 7.69 16.15 -8.97
N SER A 27 8.81 16.18 -8.25
CA SER A 27 10.08 16.73 -8.73
C SER A 27 10.89 15.73 -9.58
N MET A 28 10.58 14.43 -9.50
CA MET A 28 11.29 13.37 -10.22
C MET A 28 10.86 13.27 -11.69
N PRO A 29 11.72 12.71 -12.58
CA PRO A 29 11.29 12.24 -13.89
C PRO A 29 10.17 11.20 -13.76
N SER A 30 9.21 11.20 -14.69
CA SER A 30 8.04 10.31 -14.61
C SER A 30 8.38 8.83 -14.54
N ALA A 31 9.48 8.39 -15.17
CA ALA A 31 9.91 6.99 -15.12
C ALA A 31 10.37 6.58 -13.71
N GLU A 32 11.07 7.47 -13.01
CA GLU A 32 11.53 7.25 -11.63
C GLU A 32 10.36 7.34 -10.65
N ALA A 33 9.48 8.33 -10.82
CA ALA A 33 8.27 8.47 -10.00
C ALA A 33 7.35 7.23 -10.08
N LEU A 34 7.30 6.54 -11.22
CA LEU A 34 6.52 5.31 -11.38
C LEU A 34 7.04 4.16 -10.51
N GLU A 35 8.35 4.09 -10.24
CA GLU A 35 8.93 3.05 -9.37
C GLU A 35 8.46 3.21 -7.91
N HIS A 36 8.06 4.42 -7.53
CA HIS A 36 7.57 4.77 -6.20
C HIS A 36 6.05 4.78 -6.05
N ALA A 37 5.30 4.58 -7.15
CA ALA A 37 3.84 4.70 -7.15
C ALA A 37 3.17 3.75 -6.14
N TYR A 38 3.67 2.51 -6.02
CA TYR A 38 3.17 1.55 -5.03
C TYR A 38 3.33 2.09 -3.60
N ALA A 39 4.55 2.52 -3.25
CA ALA A 39 4.83 3.04 -1.91
C ALA A 39 3.97 4.28 -1.61
N TYR A 40 3.79 5.17 -2.59
CA TYR A 40 2.94 6.33 -2.46
C TYR A 40 1.48 5.95 -2.15
N THR A 41 0.89 5.04 -2.92
CA THR A 41 -0.49 4.59 -2.71
C THR A 41 -0.68 3.96 -1.34
N VAL A 42 0.23 3.07 -0.92
CA VAL A 42 0.13 2.44 0.41
C VAL A 42 0.28 3.47 1.53
N LYS A 43 1.18 4.43 1.40
CA LYS A 43 1.32 5.52 2.38
C LYS A 43 0.06 6.38 2.47
N GLN A 44 -0.62 6.64 1.35
CA GLN A 44 -1.94 7.28 1.36
C GLN A 44 -2.96 6.47 2.16
N ASP A 45 -3.03 5.16 1.94
CA ASP A 45 -3.96 4.28 2.67
C ASP A 45 -3.65 4.24 4.18
N ILE A 46 -2.37 4.28 4.56
CA ILE A 46 -1.95 4.36 5.97
C ILE A 46 -2.45 5.66 6.61
N VAL A 47 -2.26 6.81 5.95
CA VAL A 47 -2.73 8.11 6.45
C VAL A 47 -4.26 8.14 6.53
N LEU A 48 -4.96 7.61 5.52
CA LEU A 48 -6.41 7.52 5.52
C LEU A 48 -6.91 6.64 6.67
N ALA A 49 -6.25 5.51 6.96
CA ALA A 49 -6.60 4.66 8.08
C ALA A 49 -6.45 5.37 9.44
N MET A 50 -5.52 6.33 9.57
CA MET A 50 -5.35 7.14 10.78
C MET A 50 -6.52 8.08 11.07
N GLU A 51 -7.41 8.35 10.11
CA GLU A 51 -8.63 9.15 10.35
C GLU A 51 -9.64 8.43 11.25
N GLU A 52 -9.72 7.10 11.14
CA GLU A 52 -10.65 6.25 11.89
C GLU A 52 -9.97 5.51 13.06
N LEU A 53 -8.64 5.34 12.99
CA LEU A 53 -7.88 4.58 13.98
C LEU A 53 -7.63 5.39 15.26
N ASN A 54 -8.25 4.98 16.37
CA ASN A 54 -7.99 5.59 17.68
C ASN A 54 -6.94 4.79 18.48
N LEU A 55 -5.69 5.25 18.45
CA LEU A 55 -4.58 4.64 19.20
C LEU A 55 -4.57 5.09 20.67
N SER A 56 -4.04 4.24 21.55
CA SER A 56 -3.79 4.62 22.95
C SER A 56 -2.69 5.67 23.06
N ASP A 57 -2.71 6.45 24.14
CA ASP A 57 -1.66 7.45 24.46
C ASP A 57 -0.24 6.89 24.32
N LYS A 58 -0.04 5.65 24.76
CA LYS A 58 1.26 4.99 24.75
C LYS A 58 1.72 4.69 23.33
N GLN A 59 0.80 4.30 22.45
CA GLN A 59 1.07 4.02 21.04
C GLN A 59 1.36 5.32 20.29
N CYS A 60 0.52 6.36 20.42
CA CYS A 60 0.77 7.65 19.79
C CYS A 60 2.12 8.21 20.19
N LYS A 61 2.43 8.23 21.50
CA LYS A 61 3.72 8.71 22.01
C LYS A 61 4.91 7.87 21.54
N ALA A 62 4.71 6.60 21.19
CA ALA A 62 5.78 5.78 20.63
C ALA A 62 6.06 6.17 19.18
N LEU A 63 5.01 6.25 18.35
CA LEU A 63 5.15 6.65 16.94
C LEU A 63 5.64 8.09 16.79
N LEU A 64 5.14 9.03 17.60
CA LEU A 64 5.59 10.42 17.61
C LEU A 64 7.06 10.63 18.04
N ARG A 65 7.75 9.58 18.51
CA ARG A 65 9.20 9.64 18.76
C ARG A 65 10.02 9.26 17.54
N GLU A 66 9.42 8.59 16.57
CA GLU A 66 10.06 8.31 15.29
C GLU A 66 10.22 9.62 14.52
N SER A 67 11.32 9.74 13.77
CA SER A 67 11.56 10.91 12.92
C SER A 67 10.64 10.96 11.71
N ASN A 68 10.15 9.79 11.26
CA ASN A 68 9.22 9.63 10.16
C ASN A 68 8.31 8.41 10.45
N PRO A 69 7.31 8.54 11.35
CA PRO A 69 6.32 7.50 11.64
C PRO A 69 5.65 6.91 10.40
N LEU A 70 5.36 7.69 9.36
CA LEU A 70 4.74 7.17 8.14
C LEU A 70 5.64 6.13 7.46
N GLU A 71 6.91 6.44 7.29
CA GLU A 71 7.89 5.51 6.74
C GLU A 71 8.02 4.26 7.60
N LYS A 72 8.01 4.39 8.94
CA LYS A 72 8.10 3.23 9.84
C LYS A 72 6.90 2.31 9.78
N VAL A 73 5.70 2.84 9.57
CA VAL A 73 4.51 2.02 9.36
C VAL A 73 4.55 1.38 7.96
N PHE A 74 5.00 2.11 6.94
CA PHE A 74 5.17 1.57 5.58
C PHE A 74 6.20 0.44 5.54
N GLU A 75 7.40 0.60 6.10
CA GLU A 75 8.43 -0.45 6.20
C GLU A 75 7.86 -1.73 6.85
N ARG A 76 7.03 -1.57 7.89
CA ARG A 76 6.38 -2.71 8.56
C ARG A 76 5.36 -3.39 7.65
N TRP A 77 4.61 -2.62 6.85
CA TRP A 77 3.66 -3.14 5.89
C TRP A 77 4.36 -3.86 4.72
N GLU A 78 5.39 -3.25 4.14
CA GLU A 78 6.11 -3.78 2.99
C GLU A 78 6.81 -5.12 3.32
N ASN A 79 7.35 -5.23 4.53
CA ASN A 79 7.95 -6.47 5.02
C ASN A 79 6.92 -7.46 5.60
N HIS A 80 5.64 -7.13 5.60
CA HIS A 80 4.60 -8.08 5.99
C HIS A 80 4.43 -9.12 4.88
N GLU A 81 4.49 -10.40 5.24
CA GLU A 81 4.13 -11.49 4.32
C GLU A 81 2.64 -11.39 3.98
N SER A 82 2.31 -10.59 2.96
CA SER A 82 0.99 -10.56 2.36
C SER A 82 0.93 -11.58 1.23
N HIS A 83 -0.22 -12.25 1.09
CA HIS A 83 -0.49 -13.12 -0.05
C HIS A 83 -0.73 -12.34 -1.35
N TYR A 84 -0.54 -11.01 -1.38
CA TYR A 84 -0.88 -10.19 -2.53
C TYR A 84 -0.22 -10.66 -3.84
N MET A 85 1.08 -10.95 -3.79
CA MET A 85 1.79 -11.45 -4.98
C MET A 85 1.43 -12.90 -5.30
N ASP A 86 1.03 -13.69 -4.30
CA ASP A 86 0.56 -15.06 -4.51
C ASP A 86 -0.82 -15.04 -5.19
N ASP A 87 -1.75 -14.20 -4.72
CA ASP A 87 -3.06 -13.97 -5.32
C ASP A 87 -2.92 -13.50 -6.78
N ILE A 88 -1.98 -12.59 -7.07
CA ILE A 88 -1.70 -12.17 -8.45
C ILE A 88 -1.24 -13.35 -9.30
N ARG A 89 -0.32 -14.18 -8.80
CA ARG A 89 0.18 -15.35 -9.52
C ARG A 89 -0.95 -16.36 -9.77
N ASP A 90 -1.77 -16.63 -8.76
CA ASP A 90 -2.92 -17.52 -8.84
C ASP A 90 -3.92 -17.03 -9.90
N MET A 91 -4.18 -15.72 -9.96
CA MET A 91 -5.06 -15.14 -10.97
C MET A 91 -4.49 -15.25 -12.39
N ILE A 92 -3.18 -15.10 -12.55
CA ILE A 92 -2.50 -15.32 -13.84
C ILE A 92 -2.65 -16.79 -14.26
N GLU A 93 -2.38 -17.73 -13.36
CA GLU A 93 -2.47 -19.16 -13.62
C GLU A 93 -3.91 -19.59 -13.96
N CYS A 94 -4.88 -19.15 -13.17
CA CYS A 94 -6.30 -19.41 -13.44
C CYS A 94 -6.71 -18.90 -14.83
N THR A 95 -6.34 -17.66 -15.16
CA THR A 95 -6.64 -17.06 -16.47
C THR A 95 -6.00 -17.85 -17.62
N ALA A 96 -4.74 -18.27 -17.46
CA ALA A 96 -4.04 -19.06 -18.46
C ALA A 96 -4.71 -20.43 -18.67
N ASN A 97 -5.07 -21.11 -17.57
CA ASN A 97 -5.75 -22.39 -17.60
C ASN A 97 -7.11 -22.31 -18.29
N GLU A 98 -7.87 -21.24 -18.07
CA GLU A 98 -9.12 -20.98 -18.79
C GLU A 98 -8.90 -20.87 -20.31
N LYS A 99 -7.88 -20.12 -20.75
CA LYS A 99 -7.57 -19.99 -22.19
C LYS A 99 -7.12 -21.30 -22.82
N CYS A 100 -6.30 -22.09 -22.14
CA CYS A 100 -5.92 -23.42 -22.60
C CYS A 100 -7.13 -24.33 -22.78
N ARG A 101 -8.09 -24.28 -21.85
CA ARG A 101 -9.32 -25.06 -21.93
C ARG A 101 -10.19 -24.61 -23.12
N ASP A 102 -10.34 -23.31 -23.32
CA ASP A 102 -11.11 -22.76 -24.45
C ASP A 102 -10.53 -23.20 -25.80
N ASP A 103 -9.21 -23.16 -25.95
CA ASP A 103 -8.55 -23.53 -27.20
C ASP A 103 -8.63 -25.04 -27.46
N PHE A 104 -8.51 -25.87 -26.43
CA PHE A 104 -8.72 -27.31 -26.53
C PHE A 104 -10.16 -27.65 -27.00
N LEU A 105 -11.17 -26.99 -26.42
CA LEU A 105 -12.56 -27.21 -26.82
C LEU A 105 -12.85 -26.76 -28.27
N LYS A 106 -12.21 -25.68 -28.73
CA LYS A 106 -12.30 -25.26 -30.15
C LYS A 106 -11.67 -26.30 -31.07
N SER A 107 -10.47 -26.80 -30.75
CA SER A 107 -9.81 -27.81 -31.59
C SER A 107 -10.62 -29.09 -31.73
N GLU A 108 -11.29 -29.52 -30.65
CA GLU A 108 -12.18 -30.69 -30.66
C GLU A 108 -13.42 -30.47 -31.53
N ARG A 109 -13.99 -29.26 -31.52
CA ARG A 109 -15.15 -28.93 -32.36
C ARG A 109 -14.78 -28.88 -33.84
N ASP A 110 -13.64 -28.27 -34.15
CA ASP A 110 -13.22 -28.07 -35.55
C ASP A 110 -12.68 -29.37 -36.19
N SER A 111 -12.40 -30.39 -35.37
CA SER A 111 -12.01 -31.74 -35.80
C SER A 111 -13.18 -32.69 -36.05
N ARG A 112 -14.43 -32.27 -35.80
CA ARG A 112 -15.67 -33.04 -35.99
C ARG A 112 -16.43 -32.59 -37.24
#